data_AF-A0A6I9NS82-F1
#
_entry.id   AF-A0A6I9NS82-F1
#
_cell.length_a   1.000
_cell.length_b   1.000
_cell.length_c   1.000
_cell.angle_alpha   90.00
_cell.angle_beta   90.00
_cell.angle_gamma   90.00
#
_symmetry.space_group_name_H-M   'P 1'
#
loop_
_entity.id
_entity.type
_entity.pdbx_description
1 polymer ?
#
loop_
_entity_poly.entity_id
_entity_poly.type
_entity_poly.pdbx_seq_one_letter_code
_entity_poly.pdbx_strand_id
1 'polypeptide(L)'
;GVGCIMFEMATGRPMFPGATVKEELHLIFRLVGTPTEETWPGISSNEEFRSYLFPQYRPQALINHVPRLDTEGIDMLTALLLYDNRSRVSAEASPRYPYFTSLGNNIHNLADTASVFSLKELQLQKDPGHRSSVFQPL
;
A
#
# COMPACT_ATOMS: atom_id res chain seq x y z
N GLY A 1 0.60 -4.84 5.28
CA GLY A 1 -0.13 -5.96 4.66
C GLY A 1 -0.87 -5.49 3.44
N VAL A 2 -2.12 -5.03 3.59
CA VAL A 2 -2.99 -4.60 2.48
C VAL A 2 -2.33 -3.62 1.52
N GLY A 3 -1.64 -2.57 2.01
CA GLY A 3 -0.92 -1.62 1.15
C GLY A 3 0.12 -2.29 0.23
N CYS A 4 0.93 -3.22 0.77
CA CYS A 4 1.91 -3.96 -0.03
C CYS A 4 1.23 -4.83 -1.11
N ILE A 5 0.10 -5.45 -0.79
CA ILE A 5 -0.67 -6.27 -1.74
C ILE A 5 -1.32 -5.37 -2.81
N MET A 6 -1.85 -4.21 -2.43
CA MET A 6 -2.39 -3.23 -3.39
C MET A 6 -1.32 -2.76 -4.37
N PHE A 7 -0.11 -2.45 -3.89
CA PHE A 7 1.05 -2.17 -4.73
C PHE A 7 1.37 -3.33 -5.67
N GLU A 8 1.40 -4.56 -5.15
CA GLU A 8 1.74 -5.75 -5.94
C GLU A 8 0.68 -6.07 -7.01
N MET A 9 -0.62 -5.92 -6.70
CA MET A 9 -1.70 -6.04 -7.69
C MET A 9 -1.57 -4.99 -8.80
N ALA A 10 -1.18 -3.76 -8.45
CA ALA A 10 -1.02 -2.68 -9.42
C ALA A 10 0.25 -2.84 -10.28
N THR A 11 1.34 -3.37 -9.74
CA THR A 11 2.66 -3.41 -10.43
C THR A 11 3.08 -4.79 -10.93
N GLY A 12 2.49 -5.86 -10.42
CA GLY A 12 2.88 -7.25 -10.67
C GLY A 12 4.17 -7.68 -9.96
N ARG A 13 4.69 -6.90 -9.00
CA ARG A 13 5.92 -7.21 -8.26
C ARG A 13 5.77 -6.86 -6.76
N PRO A 14 6.48 -7.58 -5.87
CA PRO A 14 6.45 -7.28 -4.45
C PRO A 14 6.95 -5.87 -4.16
N MET A 15 6.31 -5.20 -3.20
CA MET A 15 6.67 -3.83 -2.80
C MET A 15 8.01 -3.78 -2.07
N PHE A 16 8.20 -4.70 -1.11
CA PHE A 16 9.40 -4.81 -0.28
C PHE A 16 9.84 -6.29 -0.25
N PRO A 17 10.76 -6.70 -1.13
CA PRO A 17 11.27 -8.07 -1.16
C PRO A 17 12.58 -8.22 -0.37
N GLY A 18 12.58 -7.92 0.93
CA GLY A 18 13.76 -8.09 1.79
C GLY A 18 13.98 -9.55 2.18
N ALA A 19 15.23 -10.02 2.19
CA ALA A 19 15.57 -11.38 2.61
C ALA A 19 15.91 -11.45 4.11
N THR A 20 16.22 -10.32 4.74
CA THR A 20 16.47 -10.18 6.18
C THR A 20 15.67 -9.03 6.78
N VAL A 21 15.52 -9.02 8.10
CA VAL A 21 14.84 -7.92 8.83
C VAL A 21 15.47 -6.56 8.50
N LYS A 22 16.80 -6.48 8.47
CA LYS A 22 17.52 -5.24 8.17
C LYS A 22 17.28 -4.79 6.73
N GLU A 23 17.30 -5.71 5.77
CA GLU A 23 17.03 -5.40 4.36
C GLU A 23 15.58 -4.96 4.15
N GLU A 24 14.62 -5.63 4.78
CA GLU A 24 13.21 -5.26 4.70
C GLU A 24 12.97 -3.83 5.20
N LEU A 25 13.51 -3.50 6.39
CA LEU A 25 13.45 -2.14 6.93
C LEU A 25 14.15 -1.12 6.04
N HIS A 26 15.30 -1.49 5.45
CA HIS A 26 16.02 -0.62 4.52
C HIS A 26 15.19 -0.30 3.27
N LEU A 27 14.52 -1.30 2.69
CA LEU A 27 13.65 -1.14 1.51
C LEU A 27 12.44 -0.26 1.83
N ILE A 28 11.82 -0.48 2.99
CA ILE A 28 10.73 0.37 3.49
C ILE A 28 11.23 1.82 3.59
N PHE A 29 12.29 2.07 4.35
CA PHE A 29 12.79 3.42 4.60
C PHE A 29 13.26 4.13 3.33
N ARG A 30 13.85 3.41 2.37
CA ARG A 30 14.26 3.97 1.08
C ARG A 30 13.06 4.50 0.27
N LEU A 31 11.89 3.88 0.39
CA LEU A 31 10.68 4.28 -0.35
C LEU A 31 9.81 5.28 0.43
N VAL A 32 9.41 4.95 1.66
CA VAL A 32 8.50 5.76 2.48
C VAL A 32 9.22 6.78 3.39
N GLY A 33 10.55 6.82 3.34
CA GLY A 33 11.38 7.73 4.14
C GLY A 33 11.74 7.16 5.50
N THR A 34 12.87 7.57 6.07
CA THR A 34 13.29 7.13 7.41
C THR A 34 12.36 7.74 8.47
N PRO A 35 11.82 6.95 9.42
CA PRO A 35 10.85 7.47 10.39
C PRO A 35 11.44 8.55 11.29
N THR A 36 10.63 9.57 11.54
CA THR A 36 10.86 10.66 12.49
C THR A 36 9.86 10.59 13.65
N GLU A 37 10.07 11.37 14.72
CA GLU A 37 9.11 11.50 15.83
C GLU A 37 7.73 12.01 15.40
N GLU A 38 7.65 12.72 14.27
CA GLU A 38 6.38 13.16 13.69
C GLU A 38 5.65 11.98 13.02
N THR A 39 6.37 11.17 12.25
CA THR A 39 5.76 10.05 11.49
C THR A 39 5.56 8.77 12.31
N TRP A 40 6.34 8.60 13.37
CA TRP A 40 6.25 7.47 14.30
C TRP A 40 6.73 7.89 15.69
N PRO A 41 5.81 8.39 16.55
CA PRO A 41 6.17 8.85 17.88
C PRO A 41 6.86 7.76 18.73
N GLY A 42 7.97 8.12 19.37
CA GLY A 42 8.80 7.25 20.21
C GLY A 42 9.88 6.45 19.47
N ILE A 43 9.97 6.54 18.15
CA ILE A 43 10.95 5.77 17.35
C ILE A 43 12.41 6.11 17.72
N SER A 44 12.71 7.36 18.09
CA SER A 44 14.05 7.77 18.51
C SER A 44 14.51 7.13 19.83
N SER A 45 13.57 6.62 20.64
CA SER A 45 13.88 5.91 21.88
C SER A 45 14.07 4.41 21.67
N ASN A 46 13.80 3.87 20.48
CA ASN A 46 13.95 2.46 20.18
C ASN A 46 15.44 2.10 19.97
N GLU A 47 15.99 1.27 20.86
CA GLU A 47 17.41 0.87 20.83
C GLU A 47 17.78 0.06 19.59
N GLU A 48 16.89 -0.83 19.13
CA GLU A 48 17.14 -1.67 17.97
C GLU A 48 17.24 -0.82 16.69
N PHE A 49 16.29 0.09 16.49
CA PHE A 49 16.30 1.06 15.39
C PHE A 49 17.59 1.88 15.36
N ARG A 50 18.01 2.41 16.53
CA ARG A 50 19.27 3.16 16.66
C ARG A 50 20.49 2.30 16.35
N SER A 51 20.48 1.02 16.73
CA SER A 51 21.60 0.10 16.52
C SER A 51 21.85 -0.21 15.03
N TYR A 52 20.79 -0.21 14.21
CA TYR A 52 20.90 -0.47 12.78
C TYR A 52 21.55 0.67 11.98
N LEU A 53 21.58 1.91 12.53
CA LEU A 53 22.19 3.09 11.92
C LEU A 53 21.74 3.32 10.46
N PHE A 54 20.43 3.27 10.21
CA PHE A 54 19.88 3.51 8.88
C PHE A 54 20.20 4.93 8.38
N PRO A 55 20.52 5.12 7.07
CA PRO A 55 20.60 6.45 6.47
C PRO A 55 19.28 7.21 6.60
N GLN A 56 19.33 8.55 6.59
CA GLN A 56 18.12 9.35 6.45
C GLN A 56 17.69 9.42 4.99
N TYR A 57 16.55 8.79 4.68
CA TYR A 57 15.90 8.85 3.39
C TYR A 57 14.73 9.83 3.42
N ARG A 58 14.60 10.60 2.34
CA ARG A 58 13.37 11.36 2.07
C ARG A 58 12.34 10.44 1.42
N PRO A 59 11.05 10.57 1.74
CA PRO A 59 9.99 9.81 1.08
C PRO A 59 10.00 10.07 -0.42
N GLN A 60 9.83 9.02 -1.21
CA GLN A 60 9.66 9.12 -2.66
C GLN A 60 8.17 9.20 -3.01
N ALA A 61 7.83 9.89 -4.10
CA ALA A 61 6.45 9.99 -4.55
C ALA A 61 5.96 8.63 -5.10
N LEU A 62 4.99 8.00 -4.43
CA LEU A 62 4.49 6.66 -4.78
C LEU A 62 3.95 6.56 -6.21
N ILE A 63 3.41 7.66 -6.76
CA ILE A 63 2.93 7.74 -8.14
C ILE A 63 4.03 7.37 -9.17
N ASN A 64 5.30 7.61 -8.86
CA ASN A 64 6.42 7.25 -9.71
C ASN A 64 6.73 5.74 -9.69
N HIS A 65 6.31 5.03 -8.64
CA HIS A 65 6.56 3.60 -8.47
C HIS A 65 5.34 2.74 -8.85
N VAL A 66 4.14 3.34 -8.85
CA VAL A 66 2.87 2.68 -9.15
C VAL A 66 2.06 3.50 -10.17
N PRO A 67 2.56 3.69 -11.41
CA PRO A 67 1.93 4.58 -12.39
C PRO A 67 0.56 4.09 -12.89
N ARG A 68 0.14 2.87 -12.52
CA ARG A 68 -1.18 2.32 -12.83
C ARG A 68 -2.27 2.73 -11.83
N LEU A 69 -1.89 3.30 -10.69
CA LEU A 69 -2.85 3.90 -9.75
C LEU A 69 -3.08 5.36 -10.12
N ASP A 70 -4.33 5.78 -10.02
CA ASP A 70 -4.74 7.18 -10.08
C ASP A 70 -4.46 7.89 -8.74
N THR A 71 -4.80 9.18 -8.64
CA THR A 71 -4.55 9.99 -7.44
C THR A 71 -5.25 9.41 -6.21
N GLU A 72 -6.48 8.91 -6.37
CA GLU A 72 -7.25 8.32 -5.28
C GLU A 72 -6.66 6.99 -4.81
N GLY A 73 -6.14 6.18 -5.74
CA GLY A 73 -5.43 4.95 -5.41
C GLY A 73 -4.10 5.23 -4.69
N ILE A 74 -3.38 6.29 -5.08
CA ILE A 74 -2.16 6.72 -4.39
C ILE A 74 -2.47 7.25 -2.99
N ASP A 75 -3.55 8.01 -2.81
CA ASP A 75 -3.99 8.51 -1.50
C ASP A 75 -4.31 7.34 -0.55
N MET A 76 -5.14 6.41 -1.01
CA MET A 76 -5.47 5.20 -0.27
C MET A 76 -4.23 4.36 0.08
N LEU A 77 -3.32 4.16 -0.88
CA LEU A 77 -2.08 3.42 -0.67
C LEU A 77 -1.21 4.11 0.40
N THR A 78 -1.12 5.43 0.38
CA THR A 78 -0.37 6.22 1.37
C THR A 78 -0.94 6.03 2.77
N ALA A 79 -2.27 6.09 2.92
CA ALA A 79 -2.95 5.88 4.21
C ALA A 79 -2.78 4.46 4.77
N LEU A 80 -2.54 3.46 3.91
CA LEU A 80 -2.29 2.07 4.30
C LEU A 80 -0.83 1.80 4.74
N LEU A 81 0.11 2.67 4.39
CA LEU A 81 1.55 2.45 4.54
C LEU A 81 2.20 3.26 5.67
N LEU A 82 1.40 3.85 6.56
CA LEU A 82 1.91 4.62 7.71
C LEU A 82 2.63 3.72 8.73
N TYR A 83 3.69 4.24 9.34
CA TYR A 83 4.45 3.55 10.38
C TYR A 83 3.58 3.28 11.61
N ASP A 84 3.04 4.34 12.20
CA ASP A 84 2.12 4.22 13.34
C ASP A 84 0.86 3.47 12.91
N ASN A 85 0.65 2.31 13.53
CA ASN A 85 -0.51 1.46 13.22
C ASN A 85 -1.83 2.11 13.62
N ARG A 86 -1.83 3.04 14.58
CA ARG A 86 -3.02 3.77 15.04
C ARG A 86 -3.47 4.80 14.00
N SER A 87 -2.55 5.28 13.18
CA SER A 87 -2.82 6.25 12.12
C SER A 87 -3.23 5.60 10.80
N ARG A 88 -2.98 4.30 10.61
CA ARG A 88 -3.37 3.60 9.38
C ARG A 88 -4.90 3.53 9.26
N VAL A 89 -5.39 3.68 8.03
CA VAL A 89 -6.81 3.46 7.72
C VAL A 89 -7.23 2.04 8.11
N SER A 90 -8.40 1.92 8.75
CA SER A 90 -8.95 0.63 9.18
C SER A 90 -9.60 -0.13 8.01
N ALA A 91 -9.78 -1.45 8.16
CA ALA A 91 -10.45 -2.27 7.16
C ALA A 91 -11.91 -1.85 6.94
N GLU A 92 -12.58 -1.32 7.96
CA GLU A 92 -13.97 -0.85 7.92
C GLU A 92 -14.09 0.53 7.24
N ALA A 93 -13.07 1.38 7.38
CA ALA A 93 -13.04 2.70 6.76
C ALA A 93 -12.54 2.66 5.31
N SER A 94 -11.61 1.74 5.00
CA SER A 94 -10.96 1.64 3.68
C SER A 94 -11.91 1.50 2.48
N PRO A 95 -13.05 0.79 2.53
CA PRO A 95 -13.95 0.66 1.38
C PRO A 95 -14.64 1.98 1.03
N ARG A 96 -14.62 2.97 1.92
CA ARG A 96 -15.24 4.29 1.73
C ARG A 96 -14.29 5.29 1.06
N TYR A 97 -13.05 4.89 0.76
CA TYR A 97 -12.13 5.74 0.03
C TYR A 97 -12.66 6.06 -1.37
N PRO A 98 -12.39 7.26 -1.91
CA PRO A 98 -12.83 7.64 -3.25
C PRO A 98 -12.42 6.65 -4.35
N TYR A 99 -11.28 5.97 -4.16
CA TYR A 99 -10.77 4.91 -5.02
C TYR A 99 -11.81 3.81 -5.36
N PHE A 100 -12.75 3.52 -4.47
CA PHE A 100 -13.80 2.51 -4.68
C PHE A 100 -15.14 3.07 -5.18
N THR A 101 -15.25 4.38 -5.41
CA THR A 101 -16.52 5.04 -5.77
C THR A 101 -17.12 4.49 -7.07
N SER A 102 -16.27 4.04 -8.01
CA SER A 102 -16.72 3.44 -9.27
C SER A 102 -17.45 2.10 -9.10
N LEU A 103 -17.37 1.46 -7.93
CA LEU A 103 -18.08 0.21 -7.61
C LEU A 103 -19.56 0.45 -7.26
N GLY A 104 -19.97 1.70 -7.04
CA GLY A 104 -21.34 2.07 -6.71
C GLY A 104 -21.72 1.83 -5.25
N ASN A 105 -22.71 2.58 -4.76
CA ASN A 105 -23.06 2.62 -3.33
C ASN A 105 -23.71 1.32 -2.81
N ASN A 106 -24.27 0.49 -3.68
CA ASN A 106 -24.96 -0.75 -3.29
C ASN A 106 -24.00 -1.78 -2.66
N ILE A 107 -22.71 -1.73 -2.98
CA ILE A 107 -21.71 -2.65 -2.44
C ILE A 107 -21.61 -2.59 -0.92
N HIS A 108 -21.89 -1.43 -0.32
CA HIS A 108 -21.86 -1.22 1.13
C HIS A 108 -23.11 -1.75 1.86
N ASN A 109 -24.15 -2.14 1.13
CA ASN A 109 -25.43 -2.63 1.68
C ASN A 109 -25.60 -4.15 1.56
N LEU A 110 -24.57 -4.85 1.07
CA LEU A 110 -24.59 -6.30 0.94
C LEU A 110 -24.58 -6.95 2.34
N ALA A 111 -25.32 -8.04 2.48
CA ALA A 111 -25.17 -8.91 3.65
C ALA A 111 -23.77 -9.53 3.66
N ASP A 112 -23.21 -9.80 4.84
CA ASP A 112 -21.87 -10.39 5.00
C ASP A 112 -21.70 -11.72 4.24
N THR A 113 -22.80 -12.44 4.00
CA THR A 113 -22.83 -13.72 3.29
C THR A 113 -23.05 -13.58 1.79
N ALA A 114 -23.36 -12.39 1.29
CA ALA A 114 -23.63 -12.13 -0.12
C ALA A 114 -22.34 -11.86 -0.89
N SER A 115 -22.25 -12.41 -2.11
CA SER A 115 -21.15 -12.09 -3.02
C SER A 115 -21.30 -10.69 -3.59
N VAL A 116 -20.18 -9.96 -3.76
CA VAL A 116 -20.16 -8.68 -4.49
C VAL A 116 -20.66 -8.83 -5.94
N PHE A 117 -20.48 -10.01 -6.54
CA PHE A 117 -20.97 -10.30 -7.90
C PHE A 117 -22.48 -10.57 -7.99
N SER A 118 -23.20 -10.51 -6.85
CA SER A 118 -24.67 -10.48 -6.88
C SER A 118 -25.22 -9.15 -7.39
N LEU A 119 -24.41 -8.08 -7.33
CA LEU A 119 -24.72 -6.78 -7.94
C LEU A 119 -24.47 -6.85 -9.44
N LYS A 120 -25.50 -6.55 -10.25
CA LYS A 120 -25.43 -6.67 -11.72
C LYS A 120 -24.42 -5.69 -12.34
N GLU A 121 -24.22 -4.56 -11.67
CA GLU A 121 -23.25 -3.52 -12.01
C GLU A 121 -21.79 -3.94 -11.77
N LEU A 122 -21.53 -4.97 -10.95
CA LEU A 122 -20.19 -5.46 -10.65
C LEU A 122 -19.89 -6.73 -11.44
N GLN A 123 -19.00 -6.61 -12.41
CA GLN A 123 -18.57 -7.73 -13.25
C GLN A 123 -17.06 -7.74 -13.37
N LEU A 124 -16.49 -8.95 -13.34
CA LEU A 124 -15.07 -9.12 -13.59
C LEU A 124 -14.75 -8.82 -15.05
N GLN A 125 -13.82 -7.90 -15.29
CA GLN A 125 -13.31 -7.62 -16.63
C GLN A 125 -12.39 -8.75 -17.09
N LYS A 126 -12.49 -9.13 -18.36
CA LYS A 126 -11.57 -10.13 -18.94
C LYS A 126 -10.15 -9.55 -18.96
N ASP A 127 -9.20 -10.33 -18.48
CA ASP A 127 -7.79 -9.96 -18.57
C ASP A 127 -7.38 -9.86 -20.05
N PRO A 128 -6.92 -8.69 -20.54
CA PRO A 128 -6.47 -8.54 -21.91
C PRO A 128 -5.18 -9.33 -22.23
N GLY A 129 -4.54 -9.94 -21.23
CA GLY A 129 -3.41 -10.84 -21.41
C GLY A 129 -2.15 -10.09 -21.83
N HIS A 130 -1.69 -9.12 -21.04
CA HIS A 130 -0.37 -8.52 -21.25
C HIS A 130 0.73 -9.37 -20.58
N ARG A 131 1.49 -10.10 -21.39
CA ARG A 131 2.78 -10.67 -20.96
C ARG A 131 3.86 -9.58 -20.99
N SER A 132 4.62 -9.53 -19.90
CA SER A 132 5.98 -8.97 -19.72
C SER A 132 6.06 -7.62 -19.01
N SER A 133 6.70 -7.62 -17.85
CA SER A 133 7.74 -6.64 -17.56
C SER A 133 9.02 -7.40 -17.22
N VAL A 134 10.06 -7.15 -18.02
CA VAL A 134 11.41 -7.63 -17.78
C VAL A 134 11.90 -6.96 -16.50
N PHE A 135 12.46 -7.77 -15.60
CA PHE A 135 13.03 -7.36 -14.32
C PHE A 135 14.11 -6.28 -14.53
N GLN A 136 13.89 -5.09 -13.97
CA GLN A 136 14.95 -4.12 -13.69
C GLN A 136 15.01 -3.92 -12.16
N PRO A 137 16.08 -4.40 -11.49
CA PRO A 137 16.25 -4.16 -10.06
C PRO A 137 16.56 -2.68 -9.79
N LEU A 138 16.09 -2.21 -8.62
CA LEU A 138 16.33 -0.88 -8.05
C LEU A 138 17.77 -0.68 -7.53
#